data_AF-A0A353T3P1-F1
#
_entry.id   AF-A0A353T3P1-F1
#
_cell.length_a   1.000
_cell.length_b   1.000
_cell.length_c   1.000
_cell.angle_alpha   90.00
_cell.angle_beta   90.00
_cell.angle_gamma   90.00
#
_symmetry.space_group_name_H-M   'P 1'
#
loop_
_entity.id
_entity.type
_entity.pdbx_description
1 polymer ?
#
loop_
_entity_poly.entity_id
_entity_poly.type
_entity_poly.pdbx_seq_one_letter_code
_entity_poly.pdbx_strand_id
1 'polypeptide(L)'
;IAGKSFDRIIIKEDKDLRGRKPGEISQLLLSGVLSAGLPKSAASLIRKEEEALRHAMDHAIAGDIIVIFYEKLESLMKIINEETSKRVRVKERESSEITLAKA
;
A
#
# COMPACT_ATOMS: atom_id res chain seq x y z
N ILE A 1 -19.12 0.55 -3.27
CA ILE A 1 -18.46 1.85 -3.50
C ILE A 1 -16.99 1.59 -3.84
N ALA A 2 -16.13 1.25 -2.87
CA ALA A 2 -14.70 1.03 -3.11
C ALA A 2 -14.36 0.13 -4.31
N GLY A 3 -14.96 -1.06 -4.43
CA GLY A 3 -14.71 -1.97 -5.55
C GLY A 3 -15.13 -1.46 -6.95
N LYS A 4 -15.78 -0.30 -7.05
CA LYS A 4 -16.11 0.39 -8.31
C LYS A 4 -15.37 1.71 -8.48
N SER A 5 -14.69 2.19 -7.45
CA SER A 5 -14.10 3.53 -7.38
C SER A 5 -12.57 3.53 -7.43
N PHE A 6 -11.93 2.38 -7.21
CA PHE A 6 -10.49 2.25 -7.21
C PHE A 6 -10.04 1.19 -8.22
N ASP A 7 -8.94 1.46 -8.91
CA ASP A 7 -8.34 0.53 -9.89
C ASP A 7 -7.64 -0.65 -9.21
N ARG A 8 -7.15 -0.45 -7.98
CA ARG A 8 -6.49 -1.48 -7.16
C ARG A 8 -6.90 -1.33 -5.70
N ILE A 9 -7.08 -2.46 -5.02
CA ILE A 9 -7.42 -2.50 -3.60
C ILE A 9 -6.49 -3.47 -2.87
N ILE A 10 -5.89 -3.00 -1.79
CA ILE A 10 -5.13 -3.81 -0.84
C ILE A 10 -5.94 -3.86 0.45
N ILE A 11 -6.36 -5.07 0.83
CA ILE A 11 -7.11 -5.33 2.04
C ILE A 11 -6.12 -5.68 3.14
N LYS A 12 -6.14 -4.89 4.20
CA LYS A 12 -5.41 -5.15 5.45
C LYS A 12 -6.35 -5.60 6.56
N GLU A 13 -5.78 -6.00 7.67
CA GLU A 13 -6.51 -6.14 8.93
C GLU A 13 -6.05 -5.11 9.93
N ASP A 14 -7.00 -4.69 10.76
CA ASP A 14 -6.69 -3.90 11.93
C ASP A 14 -6.04 -4.79 13.00
N LYS A 15 -5.16 -4.22 13.81
CA LYS A 15 -4.57 -4.88 14.98
C LYS A 15 -5.65 -5.21 16.01
N ASP A 16 -6.63 -4.33 16.16
CA ASP A 16 -7.84 -4.60 16.95
C ASP A 16 -8.91 -5.29 16.08
N LEU A 17 -9.10 -6.59 16.34
CA LEU A 17 -10.08 -7.42 15.64
C LEU A 17 -11.51 -7.26 16.17
N ARG A 18 -11.73 -6.47 17.23
CA ARG A 18 -13.04 -6.20 17.83
C ARG A 18 -13.84 -7.46 18.16
N GLY A 19 -13.14 -8.50 18.63
CA GLY A 19 -13.72 -9.79 18.99
C GLY A 19 -14.04 -10.73 17.82
N ARG A 20 -13.71 -10.36 16.58
CA ARG A 20 -13.87 -11.24 15.40
C ARG A 20 -12.68 -12.16 15.20
N LYS A 21 -12.89 -13.23 14.42
CA LYS A 21 -11.79 -14.14 14.08
C LYS A 21 -10.80 -13.44 13.15
N PRO A 22 -9.49 -13.65 13.32
CA PRO A 22 -8.50 -13.19 12.36
C PRO A 22 -8.85 -13.74 10.96
N GLY A 23 -8.85 -12.90 9.93
CA GLY A 23 -9.28 -13.25 8.57
C GLY A 23 -10.76 -12.97 8.28
N GLU A 24 -11.62 -12.85 9.28
CA GLU A 24 -13.07 -12.79 9.04
C GLU A 24 -13.47 -11.54 8.26
N ILE A 25 -13.04 -10.37 8.73
CA ILE A 25 -13.42 -9.10 8.09
C ILE A 25 -12.71 -8.89 6.76
N SER A 26 -11.43 -9.23 6.68
CA SER A 26 -10.68 -9.08 5.45
C SER A 26 -11.24 -9.94 4.32
N GLN A 27 -11.74 -11.15 4.62
CA GLN A 27 -12.40 -12.00 3.63
C GLN A 27 -13.79 -11.49 3.21
N LEU A 28 -14.55 -10.89 4.14
CA LEU A 28 -15.79 -10.21 3.78
C LEU A 28 -15.54 -9.01 2.86
N LEU A 29 -14.50 -8.22 3.15
CA LEU A 29 -14.09 -7.11 2.29
C LEU A 29 -13.65 -7.61 0.90
N LEU A 30 -12.89 -8.71 0.85
CA LEU A 30 -12.44 -9.31 -0.42
C LEU A 30 -13.64 -9.76 -1.25
N SER A 31 -14.57 -10.49 -0.64
CA SER A 31 -15.81 -10.90 -1.30
C SER A 31 -16.60 -9.69 -1.82
N GLY A 32 -16.71 -8.63 -1.02
CA GLY A 32 -17.43 -7.42 -1.39
C GLY A 32 -16.83 -6.68 -2.60
N VAL A 33 -15.50 -6.57 -2.69
CA VAL A 33 -14.86 -5.89 -3.83
C VAL A 33 -14.92 -6.73 -5.11
N LEU A 34 -14.76 -8.06 -5.01
CA LEU A 34 -14.90 -8.96 -6.15
C LEU A 34 -16.34 -8.98 -6.68
N SER A 35 -17.33 -9.03 -5.79
CA SER A 35 -18.75 -8.98 -6.15
C SER A 35 -19.15 -7.65 -6.78
N ALA A 36 -18.39 -6.57 -6.53
CA ALA A 36 -18.61 -5.27 -7.14
C ALA A 36 -18.05 -5.14 -8.56
N GLY A 37 -17.30 -6.15 -9.04
CA GLY A 37 -16.72 -6.21 -10.38
C GLY A 37 -15.21 -5.94 -10.44
N LEU A 38 -14.54 -5.74 -9.31
CA LEU A 38 -13.09 -5.58 -9.30
C LEU A 38 -12.42 -6.93 -9.66
N PRO A 39 -11.50 -6.98 -10.63
CA PRO A 39 -10.85 -8.24 -10.99
C PRO A 39 -9.97 -8.73 -9.84
N LYS A 40 -9.88 -10.06 -9.68
CA LYS A 40 -9.06 -10.67 -8.63
C LYS A 40 -7.59 -10.26 -8.71
N SER A 41 -7.06 -9.98 -9.90
CA SER A 41 -5.70 -9.47 -10.10
C SER A 41 -5.48 -8.06 -9.56
N ALA A 42 -6.55 -7.29 -9.34
CA ALA A 42 -6.50 -5.94 -8.76
C ALA A 42 -6.82 -5.91 -7.26
N ALA A 43 -7.12 -7.06 -6.65
CA ALA A 43 -7.41 -7.18 -5.23
C ALA A 43 -6.31 -8.02 -4.53
N SER A 44 -5.65 -7.43 -3.54
CA SER A 44 -4.62 -8.10 -2.73
C SER A 44 -5.02 -8.16 -1.26
N LEU A 45 -4.62 -9.22 -0.56
CA LEU A 45 -4.84 -9.37 0.89
C LEU A 45 -3.47 -9.37 1.60
N ILE A 46 -3.13 -8.26 2.25
CA ILE A 46 -1.88 -8.08 3.00
C ILE A 46 -2.25 -7.65 4.42
N ARG A 47 -2.28 -8.61 5.35
CA ARG A 47 -2.92 -8.44 6.66
C ARG A 47 -2.29 -7.33 7.51
N LYS A 48 -0.97 -7.17 7.47
CA LYS A 48 -0.27 -6.17 8.26
C LYS A 48 -0.32 -4.81 7.56
N GLU A 49 -0.84 -3.80 8.25
CA GLU A 49 -0.95 -2.43 7.75
C GLU A 49 0.37 -1.88 7.18
N GLU A 50 1.48 -2.13 7.87
CA GLU A 50 2.80 -1.63 7.46
C GLU A 50 3.28 -2.26 6.14
N GLU A 51 3.06 -3.56 5.99
CA GLU A 51 3.41 -4.31 4.78
C GLU A 51 2.48 -3.90 3.61
N ALA A 52 1.20 -3.67 3.89
CA ALA A 52 0.23 -3.22 2.89
C ALA A 52 0.59 -1.84 2.33
N LEU A 53 0.98 -0.89 3.19
CA LEU A 53 1.38 0.44 2.74
C LEU A 53 2.70 0.41 1.96
N ARG A 54 3.71 -0.35 2.42
CA ARG A 54 4.97 -0.50 1.66
C ARG A 54 4.70 -1.12 0.29
N HIS A 55 3.89 -2.18 0.23
CA HIS A 55 3.48 -2.79 -1.04
C HIS A 55 2.79 -1.77 -1.96
N ALA A 56 1.87 -0.95 -1.44
CA ALA A 56 1.22 0.10 -2.23
C ALA A 56 2.22 1.09 -2.82
N MET A 57 3.15 1.60 -2.02
CA MET A 57 4.16 2.57 -2.47
C MET A 57 5.16 1.97 -3.47
N ASP A 58 5.53 0.70 -3.32
CA ASP A 58 6.46 0.01 -4.22
C ASP A 58 5.86 -0.28 -5.60
N HIS A 59 4.54 -0.42 -5.68
CA HIS A 59 3.84 -0.70 -6.94
C HIS A 59 3.17 0.55 -7.55
N ALA A 60 3.14 1.67 -6.82
CA ALA A 60 2.62 2.93 -7.29
C ALA A 60 3.60 3.59 -8.27
N ILE A 61 3.05 4.19 -9.32
CA ILE A 61 3.79 4.99 -10.29
C ILE A 61 3.52 6.49 -10.09
N ALA A 62 4.31 7.34 -10.73
CA ALA A 62 4.10 8.78 -10.67
C ALA A 62 2.70 9.15 -11.20
N GLY A 63 1.93 9.87 -10.39
CA GLY A 63 0.55 10.25 -10.68
C GLY A 63 -0.49 9.40 -9.95
N ASP A 64 -0.12 8.24 -9.40
CA ASP A 64 -1.04 7.42 -8.59
C ASP A 64 -1.38 8.11 -7.27
N ILE A 65 -2.60 7.87 -6.79
CA ILE A 65 -3.08 8.32 -5.48
C ILE A 65 -3.33 7.11 -4.59
N ILE A 66 -2.61 7.03 -3.47
CA ILE A 66 -2.84 6.02 -2.45
C ILE A 66 -3.80 6.59 -1.39
N VAL A 67 -4.94 5.91 -1.20
CA VAL A 67 -5.90 6.22 -0.13
C VAL A 67 -5.83 5.11 0.92
N ILE A 68 -5.58 5.48 2.18
CA ILE A 68 -5.45 4.53 3.29
C ILE A 68 -6.36 4.91 4.46
N PHE A 69 -7.15 3.93 4.93
CA PHE A 69 -7.90 4.01 6.18
C PHE A 69 -7.04 3.43 7.30
N TYR A 70 -6.53 4.30 8.16
CA TYR A 70 -5.50 3.97 9.14
C TYR A 70 -6.07 3.77 10.54
N GLU A 71 -5.39 2.97 11.36
CA GLU A 71 -5.66 2.90 12.81
C GLU A 71 -4.89 3.97 13.58
N LYS A 72 -3.57 4.09 13.33
CA LYS A 72 -2.68 5.04 14.01
C LYS A 72 -1.86 5.83 12.99
N LEU A 73 -2.06 7.14 12.95
CA LEU A 73 -1.42 8.00 11.96
C LEU A 73 0.10 7.99 12.10
N GLU A 74 0.62 7.99 13.32
CA GLU A 74 2.05 8.09 13.61
C GLU A 74 2.83 6.90 13.03
N SER A 75 2.26 5.68 13.12
CA SER A 75 2.88 4.48 12.58
C SER A 75 3.03 4.55 11.06
N LEU A 76 2.02 5.07 10.35
CA LEU A 76 2.08 5.25 8.91
C LEU A 76 3.01 6.39 8.50
N MET A 77 2.98 7.52 9.21
CA MET A 77 3.86 8.66 8.90
C MET A 77 5.33 8.27 9.00
N LYS A 78 5.69 7.42 9.98
CA LYS A 78 7.04 6.85 10.06
C LYS A 78 7.43 6.10 8.78
N ILE A 79 6.55 5.23 8.28
CA ILE A 79 6.78 4.44 7.06
C ILE A 79 6.90 5.34 5.83
N ILE A 80 6.01 6.32 5.68
CA ILE A 80 6.02 7.27 4.57
C ILE A 80 7.34 8.06 4.55
N ASN A 81 7.76 8.56 5.71
CA ASN A 81 9.01 9.31 5.82
C ASN A 81 10.24 8.43 5.54
N GLU A 82 10.26 7.19 6.03
CA GLU A 82 11.32 6.22 5.74
C GLU A 82 11.43 5.94 4.25
N GLU A 83 10.32 5.61 3.57
CA GLU A 83 10.32 5.26 2.15
C GLU A 83 10.63 6.45 1.25
N THR A 84 10.13 7.64 1.59
CA THR A 84 10.45 8.86 0.86
C THR A 84 11.95 9.18 0.99
N SER A 85 12.52 9.06 2.19
CA SER A 85 13.95 9.30 2.43
C SER A 85 14.85 8.31 1.70
N LYS A 86 14.46 7.02 1.65
CA LYS A 86 15.21 5.99 0.90
C LYS A 86 15.27 6.32 -0.59
N ARG A 87 14.14 6.70 -1.19
CA ARG A 87 14.05 7.01 -2.63
C ARG A 87 14.87 8.24 -3.02
N VAL A 88 14.94 9.25 -2.16
CA VAL A 88 15.81 10.42 -2.37
C VAL A 88 17.29 9.98 -2.43
N ARG A 89 17.75 9.17 -1.47
CA ARG A 89 19.13 8.70 -1.43
C ARG A 89 19.51 7.81 -2.62
N VAL A 90 18.57 6.99 -3.12
CA VAL A 90 18.80 6.15 -4.31
C VAL A 90 18.96 7.03 -5.55
N LYS A 91 18.08 8.01 -5.76
CA LYS A 91 18.19 8.97 -6.88
C LYS A 91 19.50 9.76 -6.85
N GLU A 92 19.95 10.22 -5.67
CA GLU A 92 21.23 10.94 -5.53
C GLU A 92 22.43 10.06 -5.91
N ARG A 93 22.43 8.78 -5.52
CA ARG A 93 23.49 7.83 -5.88
C ARG A 93 23.52 7.52 -7.37
N GLU A 94 22.37 7.21 -7.97
CA GLU A 94 22.27 6.96 -9.41
C GLU A 94 22.70 8.18 -10.22
N SER A 95 22.28 9.38 -9.83
CA SER A 95 22.72 10.63 -10.47
C SER A 95 24.23 10.85 -10.36
N SER A 96 24.83 10.48 -9.23
CA SER A 96 26.28 10.60 -9.00
C SER A 96 27.07 9.60 -9.82
N GLU A 97 26.62 8.34 -9.90
CA GLU A 97 27.24 7.28 -10.72
C GLU A 97 27.16 7.60 -12.23
N ILE A 98 26.00 8.09 -12.70
CA ILE A 98 25.82 8.54 -14.09
C ILE A 98 26.76 9.71 -14.42
N THR A 99 27.03 10.60 -13.46
CA THR A 99 27.96 11.73 -13.65
C THR A 99 29.41 11.24 -13.74
N LEU A 100 29.81 10.28 -12.88
CA LEU A 100 31.15 9.68 -12.93
C LEU A 100 31.41 8.91 -14.23
N ALA A 101 30.42 8.16 -14.74
CA ALA A 101 30.58 7.34 -15.93
C ALA A 101 30.67 8.13 -17.25
N LYS A 102 30.35 9.43 -17.23
CA LYS A 102 30.40 10.33 -18.40
C LYS A 102 31.67 11.20 -18.45
N ALA A 103 32.52 11.15 -17.43
CA ALA A 103 33.81 11.85 -17.36
C ALA A 103 34.94 10.91 -17.79
#